data_AF-T1BGP6-F1
#
_entry.id   AF-T1BGP6-F1
#
_cell.length_a   1.000
_cell.length_b   1.000
_cell.length_c   1.000
_cell.angle_alpha   90.00
_cell.angle_beta   90.00
_cell.angle_gamma   90.00
#
_symmetry.space_group_name_H-M   'P 1'
#
loop_
_entity.id
_entity.type
_entity.pdbx_description
1 polymer ?
#
loop_
_entity_poly.entity_id
_entity_poly.type
_entity_poly.pdbx_seq_one_letter_code
_entity_poly.pdbx_strand_id
1 'polypeptide(L)' 'MPPGSCVRDAIKRSDLGTKHPEAAWQEPGNLGIFSRVVQPEHLLRDGDRVEVYRALTLTPMQARRLRAARR' A
#
# COMPACT_ATOMS: atom_id res chain seq x y z
N MET A 1 -12.31 -13.41 3.60
CA MET A 1 -13.05 -12.26 4.18
C MET A 1 -14.56 -12.54 4.07
N PRO A 2 -15.42 -11.99 4.95
CA PRO A 2 -16.88 -12.11 4.77
C PRO A 2 -17.33 -11.53 3.41
N PRO A 3 -18.41 -12.06 2.80
CA PRO A 3 -19.00 -11.47 1.59
C PRO A 3 -19.33 -9.99 1.78
N GLY A 4 -19.05 -9.18 0.76
CA GLY A 4 -19.28 -7.73 0.81
C GLY A 4 -18.19 -6.91 1.52
N SER A 5 -17.11 -7.54 1.99
CA SER A 5 -15.97 -6.80 2.54
C SER A 5 -15.29 -5.95 1.47
N CYS A 6 -14.82 -4.77 1.86
CA CYS A 6 -14.03 -3.89 1.00
C CYS A 6 -12.54 -3.92 1.36
N VAL A 7 -11.71 -3.27 0.54
CA VAL A 7 -10.26 -3.13 0.76
C VAL A 7 -9.96 -2.55 2.14
N ARG A 8 -10.70 -1.52 2.56
CA ARG A 8 -10.58 -0.92 3.89
C ARG A 8 -10.75 -1.94 5.01
N ASP A 9 -11.70 -2.86 4.88
CA ASP A 9 -11.95 -3.90 5.90
C ASP A 9 -10.80 -4.89 5.96
N ALA A 10 -10.24 -5.27 4.82
CA ALA A 10 -9.06 -6.13 4.77
C ALA A 10 -7.85 -5.45 5.43
N ILE A 11 -7.63 -4.15 5.18
CA ILE A 11 -6.53 -3.41 5.80
C ILE A 11 -6.73 -3.29 7.30
N LYS A 12 -7.94 -2.97 7.78
CA LYS A 12 -8.24 -2.89 9.22
C LYS A 12 -8.09 -4.24 9.93
N ARG A 13 -8.42 -5.33 9.25
CA ARG A 13 -8.28 -6.69 9.78
C ARG A 13 -6.83 -7.19 9.71
N SER A 14 -6.03 -6.66 8.79
CA SER A 14 -4.59 -6.84 8.79
C SER A 14 -3.96 -5.93 9.85
N ASP A 15 -2.95 -6.40 10.55
CA ASP A 15 -2.19 -5.52 11.46
C ASP A 15 -1.39 -4.43 10.71
N LEU A 16 -1.58 -4.26 9.39
CA LEU A 16 -0.79 -3.37 8.56
C LEU A 16 -0.99 -1.91 8.97
N GLY A 17 -2.23 -1.49 9.24
CA GLY A 17 -2.52 -0.12 9.66
C GLY A 17 -1.87 0.27 11.00
N THR A 18 -1.61 -0.70 11.87
CA THR A 18 -0.97 -0.47 13.19
C THR A 18 0.54 -0.68 13.15
N LYS A 19 1.02 -1.70 12.42
CA LYS A 19 2.46 -2.01 12.27
C LYS A 19 3.19 -1.05 11.33
N HIS A 20 2.48 -0.48 10.36
CA HIS A 20 3.03 0.40 9.33
C HIS A 20 2.20 1.68 9.18
N PRO A 21 2.18 2.55 10.20
CA PRO A 21 1.48 3.84 10.11
C PRO A 21 2.02 4.72 8.97
N GLU A 22 3.29 4.55 8.59
CA GLU A 22 3.96 5.25 7.50
C GLU A 22 3.45 4.87 6.10
N ALA A 23 2.67 3.78 5.98
CA ALA A 23 2.14 3.34 4.70
C ALA A 23 1.07 4.31 4.13
N ALA A 24 0.52 5.21 4.96
CA ALA A 24 -0.45 6.23 4.57
C ALA A 24 -1.52 5.70 3.61
N TRP A 25 -2.03 4.50 3.88
CA TRP A 25 -2.86 3.71 2.97
C TRP A 25 -4.22 4.37 2.65
N GLN A 26 -4.59 5.41 3.38
CA GLN A 26 -5.78 6.22 3.14
C GLN A 26 -5.57 7.26 2.03
N GLU A 27 -4.33 7.53 1.64
CA GLU A 27 -4.04 8.48 0.56
C GLU A 27 -4.38 7.89 -0.82
N PRO A 28 -4.86 8.71 -1.75
CA PRO A 28 -5.16 8.28 -3.11
C PRO A 28 -3.94 7.66 -3.80
N GLY A 29 -4.12 6.51 -4.44
CA GLY A 29 -3.04 5.83 -5.17
C GLY A 29 -2.23 4.84 -4.36
N ASN A 30 -2.39 4.79 -3.03
CA ASN A 30 -1.62 3.89 -2.16
C ASN A 30 -2.22 2.48 -2.03
N LEU A 31 -3.37 2.21 -2.65
CA LEU A 31 -4.02 0.90 -2.59
C LEU A 31 -4.13 0.30 -3.98
N GLY A 32 -3.91 -1.01 -4.06
CA GLY A 32 -4.06 -1.75 -5.30
C GLY A 32 -4.55 -3.17 -5.14
N ILE A 33 -5.05 -3.72 -6.24
CA ILE A 33 -5.30 -5.15 -6.42
C ILE A 33 -4.71 -5.54 -7.78
N PHE A 34 -3.79 -6.52 -7.78
CA PHE A 34 -3.07 -6.96 -8.99
C PHE A 34 -2.50 -5.79 -9.82
N SER A 35 -1.70 -4.92 -9.18
CA SER A 35 -1.08 -3.74 -9.80
C SER A 35 -2.05 -2.69 -10.37
N ARG A 36 -3.33 -2.73 -10.01
CA ARG A 36 -4.31 -1.70 -10.36
C ARG A 36 -4.67 -0.90 -9.13
N VAL A 37 -4.60 0.43 -9.24
CA VAL A 37 -5.01 1.34 -8.16
C VAL A 37 -6.52 1.19 -7.90
N VAL A 38 -6.89 1.06 -6.63
CA VAL A 38 -8.29 0.95 -6.19
C VAL A 38 -8.57 1.90 -5.03
N GLN A 39 -9.84 2.25 -4.86
CA GLN A 39 -10.30 3.02 -3.70
C GLN A 39 -10.50 2.10 -2.49
N PRO A 40 -10.43 2.62 -1.25
CA PRO A 40 -10.66 1.83 -0.04
C PRO A 40 -12.03 1.12 0.00
N GLU A 41 -13.03 1.66 -0.70
CA GLU A 41 -14.40 1.13 -0.78
C GLU A 41 -14.57 0.02 -1.83
N HIS A 42 -13.52 -0.31 -2.59
CA HIS A 42 -13.57 -1.37 -3.59
C HIS A 42 -13.91 -2.72 -2.93
N LEU A 43 -14.93 -3.40 -3.46
CA LEU A 43 -15.37 -4.70 -2.95
C LEU A 43 -14.38 -5.80 -3.33
N LEU A 44 -14.02 -6.62 -2.34
CA LEU A 44 -13.11 -7.74 -2.54
C LEU A 44 -13.82 -8.95 -3.12
N ARG A 45 -13.10 -9.67 -3.97
CA ARG A 45 -13.46 -11.00 -4.48
C ARG A 45 -12.54 -12.04 -3.86
N ASP A 46 -12.96 -13.30 -3.95
CA ASP A 46 -12.12 -14.40 -3.49
C ASP A 46 -10.84 -14.46 -4.33
N GLY A 47 -9.70 -14.68 -3.65
CA GLY A 47 -8.37 -14.66 -4.27
C GLY A 47 -7.77 -13.27 -4.54
N ASP A 48 -8.47 -12.17 -4.25
CA ASP A 48 -7.89 -10.83 -4.40
C ASP A 48 -6.72 -10.63 -3.42
N ARG A 49 -5.60 -10.12 -3.95
CA ARG A 49 -4.46 -9.68 -3.14
C ARG A 49 -4.49 -8.15 -3.02
N VAL A 50 -4.73 -7.67 -1.82
CA VAL A 50 -4.62 -6.25 -1.48
C VAL A 50 -3.15 -5.86 -1.38
N GLU A 51 -2.77 -4.87 -2.16
CA GLU A 51 -1.44 -4.27 -2.22
C GLU A 51 -1.49 -2.88 -1.57
N VAL A 52 -0.55 -2.59 -0.68
CA VAL A 52 -0.40 -1.27 -0.06
C VAL A 52 0.93 -0.68 -0.51
N TYR A 53 0.86 0.38 -1.30
CA TYR A 53 2.02 1.12 -1.77
C TYR A 53 2.41 2.21 -0.78
N ARG A 54 3.66 2.67 -0.87
CA ARG A 54 4.16 3.81 -0.12
C ARG A 54 4.91 4.75 -1.05
N ALA A 55 4.79 6.05 -0.79
CA ALA A 55 5.54 7.05 -1.52
C ALA A 55 7.06 6.86 -1.33
N LEU A 56 7.82 7.12 -2.40
CA LEU A 56 9.28 7.12 -2.32
C LEU A 56 9.76 8.41 -1.66
N THR A 57 10.46 8.28 -0.53
CA THR A 57 11.08 9.44 0.16
C THR A 57 12.21 10.07 -0.64
N LEU A 58 12.96 9.26 -1.39
CA LEU A 58 14.02 9.68 -2.29
C LEU A 58 13.88 8.94 -3.61
N THR A 59 14.13 9.64 -4.70
CA THR A 59 14.18 8.98 -6.01
C THR A 59 15.34 7.98 -6.05
N PRO A 60 15.24 6.89 -6.84
CA PRO A 60 16.32 5.91 -6.97
C PRO A 60 17.66 6.54 -7.39
N MET A 61 17.62 7.57 -8.25
CA MET A 61 18.80 8.30 -8.70
C MET A 61 19.47 9.06 -7.55
N GLN A 62 18.70 9.81 -6.75
CA GLN A 62 19.21 10.51 -5.58
C GLN A 62 19.79 9.53 -4.55
N ALA A 63 19.08 8.44 -4.27
CA ALA A 63 19.55 7.39 -3.37
C ALA A 63 20.87 6.75 -3.84
N ARG A 64 21.05 6.59 -5.16
CA ARG A 64 22.33 6.12 -5.73
C ARG A 64 23.46 7.13 -5.52
N ARG A 65 23.21 8.43 -5.77
CA ARG A 65 24.22 9.50 -5.58
C ARG A 65 24.69 9.58 -4.12
N LEU A 66 23.76 9.55 -3.16
CA LEU A 66 24.08 9.61 -1.73
C LEU A 66 24.90 8.40 -1.26
N ARG A 67 24.61 7.20 -1.77
CA ARG A 67 25.39 5.98 -1.44
C ARG A 67 26.83 6.05 -1.93
N ALA A 68 27.05 6.57 -3.14
CA ALA A 68 28.40 6.72 -3.68
C ALA A 68 29.26 7.74 -2.91
N ALA A 69 28.65 8.83 -2.45
CA ALA A 69 29.33 9.88 -1.68
C ALA A 69 29.69 9.48 -0.23
N ARG A 70 29.09 8.41 0.30
CA ARG A 70 29.37 7.86 1.64
C ARG A 70 30.47 6.79 1.64
N ARG A 71 31.06 6.51 0.47
CA ARG A 71 32.10 5.50 0.26
C ARG A 71 33.42 6.19 0.00
#